data_AF-A0A1H3QNW7-F1
#
_entry.id   AF-A0A1H3QNW7-F1
#
_cell.length_a   1.000
_cell.length_b   1.000
_cell.length_c   1.000
_cell.angle_alpha   90.00
_cell.angle_beta   90.00
_cell.angle_gamma   90.00
#
_symmetry.space_group_name_H-M   'P 1'
#
loop_
_entity.id
_entity.type
_entity.pdbx_description
1 polymer ?
#
loop_
_entity_poly.entity_id
_entity_poly.type
_entity_poly.pdbx_seq_one_letter_code
_entity_poly.pdbx_strand_id
1 'polypeptide(L)'
;MTRTVMCRKYKEQLPGLERPPYPGAKGQEIFEHVSAKAWADWQKHQTLLINEKRLNMMNAEDRKYLQGEMDKFFSGEEYAKADGYVPPSE
;
A
#
# COMPACT_ATOMS: atom_id res chain seq x y z
N MET A 1 -14.58 13.96 11.70
CA MET A 1 -14.38 12.70 12.45
C MET A 1 -13.43 11.84 11.66
N THR A 2 -12.31 11.44 12.24
CA THR A 2 -11.33 10.57 11.59
C THR A 2 -11.93 9.17 11.53
N ARG A 3 -12.25 8.69 10.33
CA ARG A 3 -12.72 7.31 10.11
C ARG A 3 -11.61 6.36 10.55
N THR A 4 -11.91 5.41 11.42
CA THR A 4 -10.99 4.34 11.79
C THR A 4 -11.31 3.08 10.98
N VAL A 5 -10.26 2.35 10.60
CA VAL A 5 -10.38 1.09 9.86
C VAL A 5 -9.49 0.03 10.50
N MET A 6 -9.92 -1.22 10.43
CA MET A 6 -9.10 -2.36 10.82
C MET A 6 -8.05 -2.59 9.74
N CYS A 7 -6.82 -2.11 9.98
CA CYS A 7 -5.77 -2.20 8.98
C CYS A 7 -5.37 -3.66 8.77
N ARG A 8 -5.51 -4.20 7.55
CA ARG A 8 -5.11 -5.57 7.21
C ARG A 8 -3.62 -5.85 7.45
N LYS A 9 -2.78 -4.83 7.21
CA LYS A 9 -1.31 -4.89 7.37
C LYS A 9 -0.89 -4.92 8.84
N TYR A 10 -1.37 -3.98 9.63
CA TYR A 10 -0.97 -3.83 11.05
C TYR A 10 -1.85 -4.65 12.01
N LYS A 11 -3.01 -5.14 11.54
CA LYS A 11 -4.04 -5.84 12.33
C LYS A 11 -4.52 -5.04 13.54
N GLU A 12 -4.49 -3.71 13.43
CA GLU A 12 -4.88 -2.75 14.46
C GLU A 12 -5.85 -1.72 13.89
N GLN A 13 -6.64 -1.11 14.78
CA GLN A 13 -7.51 0.01 14.41
C GLN A 13 -6.69 1.28 14.24
N LEU A 14 -6.59 1.75 13.01
CA LEU A 14 -5.84 2.96 12.66
C LEU A 14 -6.74 3.92 11.88
N PRO A 15 -6.38 5.22 11.82
CA PRO A 15 -7.05 6.17 10.94
C PRO A 15 -7.02 5.66 9.50
N GLY A 16 -8.20 5.51 8.91
CA GLY A 16 -8.40 5.16 7.52
C GLY A 16 -8.12 6.31 6.58
N LEU A 17 -8.15 6.02 5.29
CA LEU A 17 -8.09 7.05 4.25
C LEU A 17 -9.33 7.96 4.32
N GLU A 18 -9.15 9.24 3.99
CA GLU A 18 -10.25 10.21 3.89
C GLU A 18 -11.08 10.02 2.61
N ARG A 19 -10.45 9.51 1.56
CA ARG A 19 -11.08 9.20 0.28
C ARG A 19 -10.44 7.99 -0.39
N PRO A 20 -11.19 7.20 -1.17
CA PRO A 20 -10.62 6.10 -1.92
C PRO A 20 -9.57 6.62 -2.93
N PRO A 21 -8.40 5.98 -3.04
CA PRO A 21 -7.33 6.44 -3.92
C PRO A 21 -7.62 6.22 -5.40
N TYR A 22 -8.48 5.24 -5.70
CA TYR A 22 -8.85 4.85 -7.06
C TYR A 22 -10.36 4.65 -7.15
N PRO A 23 -10.98 4.88 -8.32
CA PRO A 23 -12.35 4.45 -8.56
C PRO A 23 -12.42 2.93 -8.72
N GLY A 24 -13.55 2.33 -8.31
CA GLY A 24 -13.83 0.90 -8.45
C GLY A 24 -13.60 0.08 -7.18
N ALA A 25 -13.86 -1.23 -7.29
CA ALA A 25 -13.86 -2.15 -6.14
C ALA A 25 -12.53 -2.15 -5.37
N LYS A 26 -11.40 -2.16 -6.05
CA LYS A 26 -10.08 -2.12 -5.40
C LYS A 26 -9.85 -0.86 -4.56
N GLY A 27 -10.27 0.30 -5.05
CA GLY A 27 -10.12 1.55 -4.31
C GLY A 27 -10.99 1.57 -3.05
N GLN A 28 -12.16 0.93 -3.13
CA GLN A 28 -13.05 0.75 -1.99
C GLN A 28 -12.50 -0.25 -0.97
N GLU A 29 -11.96 -1.39 -1.41
CA GLU A 29 -11.27 -2.35 -0.52
C GLU A 29 -10.09 -1.72 0.22
N ILE A 30 -9.27 -0.94 -0.48
CA ILE A 30 -8.17 -0.21 0.15
C ILE A 30 -8.73 0.79 1.16
N PHE A 31 -9.75 1.54 0.77
CA PHE A 31 -10.38 2.51 1.66
C PHE A 31 -10.95 1.83 2.92
N GLU A 32 -11.50 0.61 2.84
CA GLU A 32 -12.12 -0.13 3.95
C GLU A 32 -11.16 -0.93 4.82
N HIS A 33 -10.09 -1.47 4.25
CA HIS A 33 -9.18 -2.39 4.93
C HIS A 33 -7.76 -1.86 5.10
N VAL A 34 -7.43 -0.69 4.55
CA VAL A 34 -6.09 -0.09 4.62
C VAL A 34 -6.15 1.25 5.36
N SER A 35 -5.27 1.41 6.34
CA SER A 35 -5.13 2.66 7.08
C SER A 35 -4.35 3.70 6.28
N ALA A 36 -4.54 4.98 6.59
CA ALA A 36 -3.76 6.06 6.02
C ALA A 36 -2.25 5.86 6.22
N LYS A 37 -1.84 5.29 7.36
CA LYS A 37 -0.45 4.91 7.65
C LYS A 37 0.07 3.86 6.66
N ALA A 38 -0.64 2.73 6.53
CA ALA A 38 -0.25 1.67 5.59
C ALA A 38 -0.24 2.15 4.14
N TRP A 39 -1.16 3.05 3.78
CA TRP A 39 -1.19 3.67 2.47
C TRP A 39 0.04 4.54 2.19
N ALA A 40 0.43 5.38 3.15
CA ALA A 40 1.63 6.21 3.01
C ALA A 40 2.89 5.35 2.86
N ASP A 41 3.00 4.24 3.60
CA ASP A 41 4.12 3.31 3.45
C ASP A 41 4.10 2.59 2.10
N TRP A 42 2.92 2.22 1.60
CA TRP A 42 2.78 1.69 0.25
C TRP A 42 3.22 2.70 -0.82
N GLN A 43 2.86 3.97 -0.70
CA GLN A 43 3.29 5.00 -1.67
C GLN A 43 4.82 5.15 -1.71
N LYS A 44 5.49 5.14 -0.55
CA LYS A 44 6.96 5.15 -0.49
C LYS A 44 7.55 3.90 -1.15
N HIS A 45 7.00 2.73 -0.84
CA HIS A 45 7.45 1.47 -1.41
C HIS A 45 7.24 1.42 -2.93
N GLN A 46 6.09 1.91 -3.42
CA GLN A 46 5.79 2.05 -4.84
C GLN A 46 6.82 2.95 -5.53
N THR A 47 7.13 4.12 -4.97
CA THR A 47 8.17 5.01 -5.53
C THR A 47 9.54 4.32 -5.59
N LEU A 48 9.90 3.56 -4.56
CA LEU A 48 11.16 2.81 -4.52
C LEU A 48 11.19 1.72 -5.60
N LEU A 49 10.12 0.93 -5.74
CA LEU A 49 9.98 -0.08 -6.80
C LEU A 49 10.05 0.53 -8.20
N ILE A 50 9.39 1.67 -8.41
CA ILE A 50 9.43 2.39 -9.69
C ILE A 50 10.85 2.81 -10.04
N ASN A 51 11.61 3.33 -9.07
CA ASN A 51 12.99 3.77 -9.31
C ASN A 51 13.94 2.58 -9.51
N GLU A 52 13.89 1.57 -8.63
CA GLU A 52 14.79 0.41 -8.70
C GLU A 52 14.59 -0.41 -9.97
N LYS A 53 13.33 -0.67 -10.35
CA LYS A 53 13.01 -1.47 -11.54
C LYS A 53 12.79 -0.62 -12.80
N ARG A 54 12.94 0.71 -12.69
CA ARG A 54 12.64 1.69 -13.74
C ARG A 54 11.27 1.44 -14.41
N LEU A 55 10.26 1.19 -13.58
CA LEU A 55 8.91 0.85 -14.03
C LEU A 55 8.26 2.05 -14.73
N ASN A 56 7.60 1.80 -15.85
CA ASN A 56 6.89 2.82 -16.59
C ASN A 56 5.38 2.72 -16.35
N MET A 57 4.77 3.75 -15.74
CA MET A 57 3.34 3.78 -15.46
C MET A 57 2.46 3.79 -16.73
N MET A 58 3.05 4.06 -17.90
CA MET A 58 2.37 3.91 -19.19
C MET A 58 2.30 2.46 -19.66
N ASN A 59 3.24 1.59 -19.24
CA ASN A 59 3.23 0.18 -19.59
C ASN A 59 2.21 -0.60 -18.73
N ALA A 60 1.36 -1.40 -19.39
CA ALA A 60 0.36 -2.22 -18.72
C ALA A 60 0.98 -3.33 -17.87
N GLU A 61 2.12 -3.87 -18.28
CA GLU A 61 2.83 -4.93 -17.54
C GLU A 61 3.38 -4.40 -16.22
N ASP A 62 4.00 -3.23 -16.23
CA ASP A 62 4.54 -2.56 -15.04
C ASP A 62 3.44 -2.17 -14.06
N ARG A 63 2.28 -1.69 -14.58
CA ARG A 63 1.10 -1.44 -13.73
C ARG A 63 0.59 -2.72 -13.09
N LYS A 64 0.53 -3.83 -13.84
CA LYS A 64 0.11 -5.13 -13.32
C LYS A 64 1.09 -5.64 -12.25
N TYR A 65 2.39 -5.43 -12.46
CA TYR A 65 3.42 -5.76 -11.49
C TYR A 65 3.25 -4.97 -10.18
N LEU A 66 3.14 -3.64 -10.26
CA LEU A 66 2.89 -2.81 -9.08
C LEU A 66 1.62 -3.19 -8.35
N GLN A 67 0.56 -3.51 -9.09
CA GLN A 67 -0.70 -3.92 -8.51
C GLN A 67 -0.59 -5.28 -7.80
N GLY A 68 0.19 -6.21 -8.32
CA GLY A 68 0.52 -7.46 -7.64
C GLY A 68 1.34 -7.25 -6.36
N GLU A 69 2.36 -6.38 -6.41
CA GLU A 69 3.15 -6.02 -5.22
C GLU A 69 2.30 -5.29 -4.18
N MET A 70 1.32 -4.49 -4.60
CA MET A 70 0.37 -3.82 -3.71
C MET A 70 -0.48 -4.83 -2.94
N ASP A 71 -1.09 -5.78 -3.66
CA ASP A 71 -1.91 -6.83 -3.07
C ASP A 71 -1.09 -7.64 -2.04
N LYS A 72 0.16 -8.01 -2.37
CA LYS A 72 1.08 -8.67 -1.41
C LYS A 72 1.42 -7.79 -0.21
N PHE A 73 1.68 -6.49 -0.42
CA PHE A 73 2.05 -5.56 0.65
C PHE A 73 0.93 -5.39 1.69
N PHE A 74 -0.33 -5.47 1.26
CA PHE A 74 -1.50 -5.35 2.12
C PHE A 74 -2.06 -6.68 2.61
N SER A 75 -1.86 -7.80 1.89
CA SER A 75 -2.30 -9.14 2.33
C SER A 75 -1.52 -9.64 3.55
N GLY A 76 -0.34 -9.09 3.81
CA GLY A 76 0.51 -9.53 4.91
C GLY A 76 1.27 -10.83 4.60
N GLU A 77 1.24 -11.29 3.34
CA GLU A 77 2.16 -12.30 2.82
C GLU A 77 3.60 -11.74 2.75
N GLU A 78 4.59 -12.58 2.44
CA GLU A 78 5.95 -12.14 2.15
C GLU A 78 5.95 -11.18 0.95
N TYR A 79 5.81 -9.88 1.23
CA TYR A 79 6.03 -8.82 0.26
C TYR A 79 7.53 -8.56 0.14
N ALA A 80 7.97 -8.05 -1.01
CA ALA A 80 9.35 -7.63 -1.20
C ALA A 80 9.69 -6.57 -0.15
N LYS A 81 10.30 -6.98 0.97
CA LYS A 81 10.82 -6.05 1.96
C LYS A 81 12.00 -5.39 1.27
N ALA A 82 11.86 -4.09 0.97
CA ALA A 82 13.02 -3.27 0.66
C ALA A 82 14.00 -3.47 1.82
N ASP A 83 15.14 -4.08 1.52
CA ASP A 83 16.18 -4.48 2.45
C ASP A 83 16.57 -3.26 3.30
N GLY A 84 16.09 -3.17 4.55
CA GLY A 84 16.55 -2.15 5.50
C GLY A 84 15.54 -1.19 6.15
N TYR A 85 14.22 -1.32 5.99
CA TYR A 85 13.29 -0.48 6.78
C TYR A 85 13.07 -1.04 8.20
N VAL A 86 13.92 -0.62 9.13
CA VAL A 86 13.71 -0.77 10.58
C VAL A 86 12.83 0.41 11.02
N PRO A 87 11.57 0.21 11.47
CA PRO A 87 10.81 1.29 12.07
C PRO A 87 11.58 1.77 13.31
N PRO A 88 11.83 3.09 13.47
CA PRO A 88 12.47 3.60 14.68
C PRO A 88 11.61 3.20 15.88
N SER A 89 12.22 2.50 16.82
CA SER A 89 11.63 2.20 18.13
C SER A 89 11.43 3.53 18.85
N GLU A 90 10.18 3.87 19.15
CA GLU A 90 9.86 4.81 20.21
C GLU A 90 8.95 4.13 21.21
#